data_AF-A0A8T5KQA9-F1
#
_entry.id   AF-A0A8T5KQA9-F1
#
_cell.length_a   1.000
_cell.length_b   1.000
_cell.length_c   1.000
_cell.angle_alpha   90.00
_cell.angle_beta   90.00
_cell.angle_gamma   90.00
#
_symmetry.space_group_name_H-M   'P 1'
#
loop_
_entity.id
_entity.type
_entity.pdbx_description
1 polymer ?
#
loop_
_entity_poly.entity_id
_entity_poly.type
_entity_poly.pdbx_seq_one_letter_code
_entity_poly.pdbx_strand_id
1 'polypeptide(L)'
;MWLDKKLFERSLYDTNFFRNVVRKAAYMVAGDAESVHELALEKLNEHEDVLQSYGKSLDDPELKVNIVGHEIMPFGPAAGLDKNGDALKPLSHIFGFLVPGTSETRET
;
A
#
# COMPACT_ATOMS: atom_id res chain seq x y z
N MET A 1 13.24 -9.74 12.80
CA MET A 1 12.27 -8.64 12.71
C MET A 1 12.84 -7.63 11.71
N TRP A 2 12.54 -7.82 10.43
CA TRP A 2 13.00 -6.93 9.36
C TRP A 2 11.89 -5.92 9.07
N LEU A 3 12.27 -4.66 8.85
CA LEU A 3 11.39 -3.48 8.72
C LEU A 3 10.48 -3.24 9.94
N ASP A 4 11.09 -2.83 11.05
CA ASP A 4 10.33 -2.35 12.22
C ASP A 4 9.53 -1.07 11.92
N LYS A 5 8.63 -0.70 12.84
CA LYS A 5 7.74 0.45 12.71
C LYS A 5 8.45 1.76 12.34
N LYS A 6 9.60 2.05 12.95
CA LYS A 6 10.33 3.31 12.69
C LYS A 6 10.97 3.31 11.30
N LEU A 7 11.52 2.16 10.89
CA LEU A 7 12.08 2.00 9.55
C LEU A 7 10.99 2.04 8.48
N PHE A 8 9.83 1.44 8.76
CA PHE A 8 8.65 1.50 7.91
C PHE A 8 8.17 2.95 7.75
N GLU A 9 7.93 3.66 8.85
CA GLU A 9 7.51 5.07 8.85
C GLU A 9 8.50 5.95 8.08
N ARG A 10 9.81 5.82 8.35
CA ARG A 10 10.85 6.56 7.61
C ARG A 10 10.76 6.29 6.10
N SER A 11 10.47 5.07 5.69
CA SER A 11 10.41 4.69 4.28
C SER A 11 9.26 5.38 3.52
N LEU A 12 8.22 5.81 4.21
CA LEU A 12 7.11 6.57 3.60
C LEU A 12 7.52 7.99 3.23
N TYR A 13 8.32 8.65 4.08
CA TYR A 13 8.73 10.05 3.88
C TYR A 13 10.07 10.22 3.12
N ASP A 14 10.94 9.21 3.16
CA ASP A 14 12.27 9.25 2.55
C ASP A 14 12.35 8.26 1.38
N THR A 15 12.02 8.74 0.18
CA THR A 15 12.02 7.93 -1.05
C THR A 15 13.40 7.36 -1.40
N ASN A 16 14.48 8.05 -1.01
CA ASN A 16 15.84 7.55 -1.19
C ASN A 16 16.17 6.41 -0.24
N PHE A 17 15.73 6.50 1.01
CA PHE A 17 15.84 5.41 1.98
C PHE A 17 15.03 4.20 1.54
N PHE A 18 13.77 4.39 1.09
CA PHE A 18 12.97 3.30 0.55
C PHE A 18 13.68 2.61 -0.63
N ARG A 19 14.11 3.37 -1.65
CA ARG A 19 14.70 2.83 -2.87
C ARG A 19 16.04 2.12 -2.62
N ASN A 20 16.90 2.71 -1.80
CA ASN A 20 18.28 2.24 -1.65
C ASN A 20 18.49 1.29 -0.49
N VAL A 21 17.60 1.28 0.51
CA VAL A 21 17.72 0.45 1.71
C VAL A 21 16.58 -0.55 1.78
N VAL A 22 15.34 -0.10 1.95
CA VAL A 22 14.19 -0.98 2.20
C VAL A 22 13.94 -1.93 1.04
N ARG A 23 13.84 -1.41 -0.19
CA ARG A 23 13.62 -2.23 -1.39
C ARG A 23 14.71 -3.26 -1.58
N LYS A 24 15.99 -2.89 -1.42
CA LYS A 24 17.11 -3.84 -1.56
C LYS A 24 17.07 -4.92 -0.49
N ALA A 25 16.81 -4.55 0.75
CA ALA A 25 16.66 -5.50 1.85
C ALA A 25 15.46 -6.44 1.64
N ALA A 26 14.35 -5.97 1.07
CA ALA A 26 13.21 -6.84 0.71
C ALA A 26 13.65 -7.95 -0.26
N TYR A 27 14.36 -7.59 -1.34
CA TYR A 27 14.87 -8.58 -2.30
C TYR A 27 15.92 -9.51 -1.70
N MET A 28 16.74 -9.05 -0.74
CA MET A 28 17.68 -9.94 -0.04
C MET A 28 16.97 -10.95 0.86
N VAL A 29 15.83 -10.58 1.45
CA VAL A 29 15.04 -11.44 2.35
C VAL A 29 14.16 -12.41 1.57
N ALA A 30 13.47 -11.93 0.54
CA ALA A 30 12.44 -12.68 -0.18
C ALA A 30 12.94 -13.33 -1.48
N GLY A 31 14.07 -12.90 -2.04
CA GLY A 31 14.71 -13.53 -3.20
C GLY A 31 14.12 -13.15 -4.57
N ASP A 32 12.79 -13.17 -4.72
CA ASP A 32 12.12 -12.86 -5.99
C ASP A 32 11.01 -11.80 -5.87
N ALA A 33 10.47 -11.39 -7.02
CA ALA A 33 9.53 -10.28 -7.08
C ALA A 33 8.14 -10.60 -6.49
N GLU A 34 7.64 -11.83 -6.62
CA GLU A 34 6.32 -12.19 -6.07
C GLU A 34 6.42 -12.32 -4.55
N SER A 35 7.49 -12.95 -4.04
CA SER A 35 7.70 -13.01 -2.59
C SER A 35 7.98 -11.63 -1.97
N VAL A 36 8.66 -10.71 -2.68
CA VAL A 36 8.77 -9.31 -2.24
C VAL A 36 7.40 -8.63 -2.19
N HIS A 37 6.53 -8.93 -3.15
CA HIS A 37 5.19 -8.39 -3.21
C HIS A 37 4.34 -8.88 -2.03
N GLU A 38 4.30 -10.19 -1.77
CA GLU A 38 3.59 -10.78 -0.62
C GLU A 38 4.11 -10.20 0.71
N LEU A 39 5.43 -10.10 0.85
CA LEU A 39 6.08 -9.51 2.02
C LEU A 39 5.71 -8.02 2.19
N ALA A 40 5.55 -7.28 1.10
CA ALA A 40 5.10 -5.89 1.17
C ALA A 40 3.66 -5.81 1.69
N LEU A 41 2.75 -6.67 1.21
CA LEU A 41 1.37 -6.72 1.69
C LEU A 41 1.29 -7.09 3.19
N GLU A 42 2.11 -8.03 3.65
CA GLU A 42 2.26 -8.36 5.07
C GLU A 42 2.67 -7.14 5.89
N LYS A 43 3.71 -6.41 5.45
CA LYS A 43 4.20 -5.22 6.18
C LYS A 43 3.23 -4.06 6.16
N LEU A 44 2.42 -3.89 5.11
CA LEU A 44 1.33 -2.92 5.10
C LEU A 44 0.31 -3.23 6.21
N ASN A 45 -0.04 -4.50 6.39
CA ASN A 45 -0.96 -4.93 7.44
C ASN A 45 -0.37 -4.78 8.84
N GLU A 46 0.90 -5.16 9.05
CA GLU A 46 1.57 -5.01 10.35
C GLU A 46 1.62 -3.56 10.85
N HIS A 47 1.74 -2.60 9.92
CA HIS A 47 1.94 -1.18 10.23
C HIS A 47 0.74 -0.31 9.81
N GLU A 48 -0.48 -0.86 9.88
CA GLU A 48 -1.72 -0.15 9.52
C GLU A 48 -1.84 1.21 10.24
N ASP A 49 -1.45 1.28 11.51
CA ASP A 49 -1.52 2.49 12.33
C ASP A 49 -0.58 3.61 11.84
N VAL A 50 0.59 3.23 11.29
CA VAL A 50 1.50 4.17 10.62
C VAL A 50 0.86 4.68 9.34
N LEU A 51 0.25 3.79 8.55
CA LEU A 51 -0.40 4.16 7.29
C LEU A 51 -1.61 5.05 7.52
N GLN A 52 -2.38 4.82 8.58
CA GLN A 52 -3.48 5.70 8.99
C GLN A 52 -2.99 7.11 9.31
N SER A 53 -1.87 7.22 10.04
CA SER A 53 -1.27 8.51 10.39
C SER A 53 -0.71 9.21 9.15
N TYR A 54 -0.02 8.47 8.29
CA TYR A 54 0.55 8.98 7.05
C TYR A 54 -0.55 9.43 6.06
N GLY A 55 -1.62 8.64 5.93
CA GLY A 55 -2.79 8.95 5.11
C GLY A 55 -3.38 10.32 5.41
N LYS A 56 -3.53 10.67 6.69
CA LYS A 56 -3.98 12.01 7.12
C LYS A 56 -3.07 13.14 6.66
N SER A 57 -1.76 12.88 6.51
CA SER A 57 -0.82 13.88 6.00
C SER A 57 -0.90 14.07 4.48
N LEU A 58 -1.50 13.11 3.77
CA LEU A 58 -1.74 13.17 2.32
C LEU A 58 -3.11 13.76 1.97
N ASP A 59 -4.02 13.91 2.94
CA ASP A 59 -5.38 14.38 2.73
C ASP A 59 -5.40 15.89 2.41
N ASP A 60 -5.24 16.22 1.14
CA ASP A 60 -5.29 17.59 0.62
C ASP A 60 -6.65 17.86 -0.04
N PRO A 61 -7.49 18.72 0.55
CA PRO A 61 -8.81 19.07 0.00
C PRO A 61 -8.75 19.65 -1.41
N GLU A 62 -7.66 20.34 -1.79
CA GLU A 62 -7.54 20.96 -3.11
C GLU A 62 -7.32 19.93 -4.23
N LEU A 63 -6.85 18.74 -3.87
CA LEU A 63 -6.64 17.64 -4.81
C LEU A 63 -7.87 16.74 -4.95
N LYS A 64 -8.88 16.85 -4.07
CA LYS A 64 -10.05 15.96 -4.08
C LYS A 64 -10.87 16.13 -5.34
N VAL A 65 -11.36 15.00 -5.85
CA VAL A 65 -12.23 14.94 -7.03
C VAL A 65 -13.53 14.23 -6.69
N ASN A 66 -14.62 14.65 -7.33
CA ASN A 66 -15.91 13.96 -7.21
C ASN A 66 -16.01 12.85 -8.26
N ILE A 67 -16.13 11.59 -7.82
CA ILE A 67 -16.40 10.44 -8.68
C ILE A 67 -17.66 9.76 -8.18
N VAL A 68 -18.71 9.73 -9.00
CA VAL A 68 -20.01 9.09 -8.68
C VAL A 68 -20.57 9.57 -7.32
N GLY A 69 -20.44 10.87 -7.02
CA GLY A 69 -20.94 11.44 -5.76
C GLY A 69 -20.03 11.26 -4.54
N HIS A 70 -18.85 10.68 -4.71
CA HIS A 70 -17.85 10.53 -3.65
C HIS A 70 -16.67 11.48 -3.87
N GLU A 71 -16.31 12.26 -2.85
CA GLU A 71 -15.07 13.04 -2.83
C GLU A 71 -13.91 12.14 -2.39
N ILE A 72 -12.94 11.95 -3.28
CA ILE A 72 -11.79 11.07 -3.05
C ILE A 72 -10.48 11.70 -3.51
N MET A 73 -9.36 11.22 -2.99
CA MET A 73 -8.05 11.53 -3.56
C MET A 73 -7.94 10.92 -4.98
N PRO A 74 -7.39 11.64 -5.97
CA PRO A 74 -7.43 11.25 -7.39
C PRO A 74 -6.35 10.22 -7.74
N PHE A 75 -5.90 9.41 -6.78
CA PHE A 75 -4.89 8.39 -6.98
C PHE A 75 -5.24 7.12 -6.21
N GLY A 76 -5.00 5.99 -6.89
CA GLY A 76 -5.27 4.65 -6.42
C GLY A 76 -4.40 3.65 -7.17
N PRO A 77 -4.16 2.46 -6.60
CA PRO A 77 -3.40 1.44 -7.28
C PRO A 77 -4.23 0.84 -8.44
N ALA A 78 -3.53 0.40 -9.49
CA ALA A 78 -4.13 -0.39 -10.54
C ALA A 78 -4.53 -1.79 -10.02
N ALA A 79 -5.47 -2.43 -10.72
CA ALA A 79 -5.86 -3.81 -10.44
C ALA A 79 -4.64 -4.76 -10.46
N GLY A 80 -4.67 -5.76 -9.59
CA GLY A 80 -3.61 -6.76 -9.49
C GLY A 80 -2.51 -6.45 -8.48
N LEU A 81 -2.51 -5.26 -7.85
CA LEU A 81 -1.69 -5.01 -6.66
C LEU A 81 -2.19 -5.84 -5.47
N ASP A 82 -3.50 -5.89 -5.23
CA ASP A 82 -4.06 -6.68 -4.14
C ASP A 82 -5.09 -7.65 -4.72
N LYS A 83 -4.60 -8.77 -5.24
CA LYS A 83 -5.42 -9.73 -6.01
C LYS A 83 -6.55 -10.32 -5.16
N ASN A 84 -6.26 -10.60 -3.89
CA ASN A 84 -7.18 -11.27 -2.98
C ASN A 84 -7.87 -10.32 -2.00
N GLY A 85 -7.45 -9.05 -1.95
CA GLY A 85 -7.98 -8.08 -1.00
C GLY A 85 -7.35 -8.18 0.40
N ASP A 86 -6.14 -8.73 0.51
CA ASP A 86 -5.44 -9.02 1.76
C ASP A 86 -4.96 -7.74 2.48
N ALA A 87 -4.84 -6.62 1.76
CA ALA A 87 -4.30 -5.35 2.27
C ALA A 87 -5.24 -4.15 1.99
N LEU A 88 -6.52 -4.38 1.70
CA LEU A 88 -7.46 -3.30 1.37
C LEU A 88 -7.55 -2.24 2.48
N LYS A 89 -7.60 -2.67 3.74
CA LYS A 89 -7.73 -1.76 4.88
C LYS A 89 -6.50 -0.86 5.08
N PRO A 90 -5.25 -1.37 5.13
CA PRO A 90 -4.09 -0.48 5.20
C PRO A 90 -3.93 0.40 3.96
N LEU A 91 -4.27 -0.11 2.77
CA LEU A 91 -4.17 0.66 1.51
C LEU A 91 -5.20 1.80 1.44
N SER A 92 -6.40 1.64 2.03
CA SER A 92 -7.45 2.66 1.99
C SER A 92 -7.13 3.91 2.82
N HIS A 93 -6.14 3.82 3.72
CA HIS A 93 -5.63 5.00 4.42
C HIS A 93 -4.83 5.92 3.50
N ILE A 94 -4.23 5.40 2.42
CA ILE A 94 -3.38 6.17 1.50
C ILE A 94 -4.13 6.54 0.23
N PHE A 95 -4.87 5.60 -0.34
CA PHE A 95 -5.43 5.72 -1.68
C PHE A 95 -6.91 6.11 -1.64
N GLY A 96 -7.33 7.00 -2.55
CA GLY A 96 -8.71 7.45 -2.64
C GLY A 96 -9.67 6.40 -3.22
N PHE A 97 -9.14 5.41 -3.94
CA PHE A 97 -9.88 4.26 -4.43
C PHE A 97 -8.96 3.04 -4.52
N LEU A 98 -9.53 1.84 -4.43
CA LEU A 98 -8.83 0.57 -4.56
C LEU A 98 -9.53 -0.30 -5.60
N VAL A 99 -8.75 -0.96 -6.44
CA VAL A 99 -9.26 -1.92 -7.42
C VAL A 99 -8.69 -3.29 -7.04
N PRO A 100 -9.43 -4.12 -6.29
CA PRO A 100 -8.99 -5.49 -6.01
C PRO A 100 -8.88 -6.26 -7.33
N GLY A 101 -8.11 -7.36 -7.31
CA GLY A 101 -7.99 -8.24 -8.47
C GLY A 101 -9.33 -8.80 -8.93
N THR A 102 -9.37 -9.24 -10.19
CA THR A 102 -10.52 -9.93 -10.76
C THR A 102 -10.77 -11.21 -9.99
N SER A 103 -11.91 -11.32 -9.29
CA SER A 103 -12.34 -12.59 -8.75
C SER A 103 -12.83 -13.47 -9.91
N GLU A 104 -12.19 -14.62 -10.12
CA GLU A 104 -12.76 -15.64 -10.98
C GLU A 104 -14.04 -16.15 -10.29
N THR A 105 -15.21 -15.80 -10.83
CA THR A 105 -16.45 -16.50 -10.50
C THR A 105 -16.26 -17.95 -10.90
N ARG A 106 -15.99 -18.83 -9.92
CA ARG A 106 -16.22 -20.26 -10.11
C ARG A 106 -17.72 -20.46 -10.23
N GLU A 107 -18.20 -20.63 -11.45
CA GLU A 107 -19.52 -21.20 -11.70
C GLU A 107 -19.55 -22.58 -11.03
N THR A 108 -20.27 -22.67 -9.91
CA THR A 108 -20.62 -23.93 -9.23
C THR A 108 -21.92 -24.49 -9.76
#